data_AF-A0A832T1B1-F1
#
_entry.id   AF-A0A832T1B1-F1
#
_cell.length_a   1.000
_cell.length_b   1.000
_cell.length_c   1.000
_cell.angle_alpha   90.00
_cell.angle_beta   90.00
_cell.angle_gamma   90.00
#
_symmetry.space_group_name_H-M   'P 1'
#
loop_
_entity.id
_entity.type
_entity.pdbx_description
1 polymer ?
#
loop_
_entity_poly.entity_id
_entity_poly.type
_entity_poly.pdbx_seq_one_letter_code
_entity_poly.pdbx_strand_id
1 'polypeptide(L)'
;MKTPIKKVILAIILTIAILTPTLANSHIYDVNGLVKILENSIEICKILGYDDVANHLEEESSRVGELLSSDNIEKAFSLTFSSSREVTNLVEKERVELPPEFEVRGELDRLEFYVSILNETGQDVDPIIKEIDEARSSLKKGDLDKARKHIKNGEKKLNLYIPERSFQGEPTTLFNLLLRKYNATIKYAIQVGVALNESEYAKLEEKIEKIKEIMKNAENLAEENRDIEALVLLQENLDTLTYLQEELNHYHREIIERLFRENSRLLILKLEIVAKQYKGGKLRELVDVASFDLDLAKEDLRLNRTEIAYLRVLRASKILDYVAREEGR
;
A
#
# COMPACT_ATOMS: atom_id res chain seq x y z
N MET A 1 -31.95 12.39 21.74
CA MET A 1 -30.97 11.35 22.14
C MET A 1 -30.73 10.43 20.95
N LYS A 2 -29.61 10.61 20.23
CA LYS A 2 -29.17 9.76 19.10
C LYS A 2 -27.64 9.68 19.18
N THR A 3 -27.12 8.82 20.04
CA THR A 3 -25.68 8.76 20.35
C THR A 3 -25.04 7.36 20.43
N PRO A 4 -25.73 6.21 20.32
CA PRO A 4 -25.04 4.92 20.24
C PRO A 4 -24.57 4.56 18.81
N ILE A 5 -25.27 5.02 17.78
CA ILE A 5 -25.04 4.66 16.36
C ILE A 5 -23.68 5.19 15.84
N LYS A 6 -23.27 6.40 16.24
CA LYS A 6 -22.02 7.04 15.77
C LYS A 6 -20.72 6.37 16.26
N LYS A 7 -20.76 5.62 17.37
CA LYS A 7 -19.56 4.94 17.90
C LYS A 7 -19.29 3.61 17.22
N VAL A 8 -20.33 2.96 16.69
CA VAL A 8 -20.22 1.69 15.97
C VAL A 8 -19.75 1.94 14.53
N ILE A 9 -20.28 2.96 13.86
CA ILE A 9 -19.84 3.43 12.52
C ILE A 9 -18.33 3.63 12.45
N LEU A 10 -17.77 4.24 13.50
CA LEU A 10 -16.38 4.67 13.54
C LEU A 10 -15.38 3.52 13.74
N ALA A 11 -15.78 2.47 14.47
CA ALA A 11 -14.95 1.28 14.69
C ALA A 11 -14.81 0.44 13.41
N ILE A 12 -15.80 0.50 12.53
CA ILE A 12 -15.87 -0.42 11.40
C ILE A 12 -15.24 0.19 10.12
N ILE A 13 -15.33 1.52 9.95
CA ILE A 13 -14.53 2.28 8.95
C ILE A 13 -13.04 1.96 9.09
N LEU A 14 -12.63 1.79 10.35
CA LEU A 14 -11.26 1.56 10.76
C LEU A 14 -10.71 0.23 10.23
N THR A 15 -11.52 -0.83 10.19
CA THR A 15 -11.09 -2.17 9.75
C THR A 15 -10.84 -2.24 8.24
N ILE A 16 -11.64 -1.51 7.45
CA ILE A 16 -11.58 -1.54 5.97
C ILE A 16 -10.36 -0.77 5.44
N ALA A 17 -10.04 0.37 6.06
CA ALA A 17 -8.89 1.20 5.67
C ALA A 17 -7.53 0.55 6.03
N ILE A 18 -7.52 -0.34 7.02
CA ILE A 18 -6.30 -1.02 7.50
C ILE A 18 -5.94 -2.21 6.62
N LEU A 19 -6.92 -2.93 6.07
CA LEU A 19 -6.64 -4.17 5.33
C LEU A 19 -6.17 -3.91 3.89
N THR A 20 -6.59 -2.81 3.26
CA THR A 20 -6.30 -2.54 1.84
C THR A 20 -4.82 -2.36 1.45
N PRO A 21 -3.91 -1.79 2.28
CA PRO A 21 -2.53 -1.56 1.87
C PRO A 21 -1.57 -2.74 2.10
N THR A 22 -1.89 -3.69 2.98
CA THR A 22 -1.00 -4.81 3.36
C THR A 22 -1.07 -6.03 2.43
N LEU A 23 -1.94 -5.99 1.42
CA LEU A 23 -2.39 -7.19 0.69
C LEU A 23 -1.66 -7.44 -0.65
N ALA A 24 -0.52 -6.79 -0.88
CA ALA A 24 0.26 -6.88 -2.13
C ALA A 24 1.25 -8.08 -2.20
N ASN A 25 1.08 -9.14 -1.40
CA ASN A 25 1.93 -10.34 -1.47
C ASN A 25 1.09 -11.63 -1.48
N SER A 26 1.03 -12.28 -2.64
CA SER A 26 0.06 -13.33 -3.05
C SER A 26 0.26 -14.73 -2.46
N HIS A 27 1.11 -14.95 -1.45
CA HIS A 27 1.53 -16.33 -1.11
C HIS A 27 1.38 -16.80 0.34
N ILE A 28 0.84 -15.98 1.25
CA ILE A 28 0.33 -16.48 2.55
C ILE A 28 -0.92 -15.66 2.88
N TYR A 29 -2.09 -16.12 2.46
CA TYR A 29 -3.35 -15.44 2.74
C TYR A 29 -4.10 -16.12 3.89
N ASP A 30 -4.46 -15.36 4.92
CA ASP A 30 -5.55 -15.73 5.82
C ASP A 30 -6.86 -15.51 5.06
N VAL A 31 -7.35 -16.62 4.49
CA VAL A 31 -8.58 -16.72 3.71
C VAL A 31 -9.80 -16.16 4.48
N ASN A 32 -9.79 -16.24 5.81
CA ASN A 32 -10.87 -15.71 6.65
C ASN A 32 -10.85 -14.19 6.78
N GLY A 33 -9.70 -13.54 6.52
CA GLY A 33 -9.55 -12.09 6.62
C GLY A 33 -10.35 -11.32 5.56
N LEU A 34 -10.49 -11.86 4.35
CA LEU A 34 -11.23 -11.21 3.25
C LEU A 34 -12.74 -11.19 3.49
N VAL A 35 -13.28 -12.28 4.04
CA VAL A 35 -14.69 -12.37 4.41
C VAL A 35 -15.00 -11.40 5.55
N LYS A 36 -14.13 -11.32 6.57
CA LYS A 36 -14.28 -10.36 7.68
C LYS A 36 -14.26 -8.89 7.23
N ILE A 37 -13.54 -8.54 6.15
CA ILE A 37 -13.59 -7.18 5.58
C ILE A 37 -15.00 -6.87 5.08
N LEU A 38 -15.62 -7.81 4.38
CA LEU A 38 -16.94 -7.64 3.82
C LEU A 38 -18.01 -7.67 4.90
N GLU A 39 -17.91 -8.54 5.90
CA GLU A 39 -18.80 -8.56 7.07
C GLU A 39 -18.81 -7.21 7.79
N ASN A 40 -17.64 -6.63 8.01
CA ASN A 40 -17.51 -5.28 8.56
C ASN A 40 -18.12 -4.22 7.63
N SER A 41 -17.87 -4.33 6.33
CA SER A 41 -18.43 -3.42 5.32
C SER A 41 -19.97 -3.43 5.31
N ILE A 42 -20.58 -4.61 5.42
CA ILE A 42 -22.03 -4.81 5.54
C ILE A 42 -22.55 -4.13 6.82
N GLU A 43 -21.88 -4.35 7.95
CA GLU A 43 -22.30 -3.79 9.23
C GLU A 43 -22.28 -2.26 9.21
N ILE A 44 -21.26 -1.62 8.62
CA ILE A 44 -21.22 -0.16 8.40
C ILE A 44 -22.44 0.32 7.64
N CYS A 45 -22.71 -0.31 6.50
CA CYS A 45 -23.78 0.09 5.60
C CYS A 45 -25.14 0.01 6.32
N LYS A 46 -25.38 -1.06 7.09
CA LYS A 46 -26.59 -1.19 7.93
C LYS A 46 -26.68 -0.07 8.98
N ILE A 47 -25.59 0.26 9.64
CA ILE A 47 -25.59 1.27 10.70
C ILE A 47 -25.78 2.70 10.13
N LEU A 48 -25.24 2.96 8.93
CA LEU A 48 -25.40 4.22 8.22
C LEU A 48 -26.75 4.36 7.50
N GLY A 49 -27.55 3.28 7.42
CA GLY A 49 -28.84 3.27 6.72
C GLY A 49 -28.73 3.13 5.20
N TYR A 50 -27.63 2.55 4.72
CA TYR A 50 -27.42 2.17 3.33
C TYR A 50 -27.77 0.68 3.12
N ASP A 51 -29.02 0.32 3.42
CA ASP A 51 -29.46 -1.09 3.42
C ASP A 51 -29.31 -1.75 2.04
N ASP A 52 -29.51 -1.00 0.96
CA ASP A 52 -29.34 -1.51 -0.41
C ASP A 52 -27.88 -1.94 -0.69
N VAL A 53 -26.92 -1.18 -0.15
CA VAL A 53 -25.48 -1.48 -0.29
C VAL A 53 -25.09 -2.62 0.64
N ALA A 54 -25.66 -2.68 1.86
CA ALA A 54 -25.44 -3.79 2.78
C ALA A 54 -25.90 -5.12 2.18
N ASN A 55 -27.08 -5.15 1.55
CA ASN A 55 -27.62 -6.34 0.89
C ASN A 55 -26.75 -6.78 -0.30
N HIS A 56 -26.27 -5.82 -1.10
CA HIS A 56 -25.34 -6.11 -2.19
C HIS A 56 -24.02 -6.72 -1.66
N LEU A 57 -23.47 -6.17 -0.59
CA LEU A 57 -22.23 -6.68 0.02
C LEU A 57 -22.39 -8.08 0.65
N GLU A 58 -23.58 -8.44 1.13
CA GLU A 58 -23.88 -9.81 1.60
C GLU A 58 -23.80 -10.84 0.47
N GLU A 59 -24.30 -10.49 -0.71
CA GLU A 59 -24.19 -11.31 -1.92
C GLU A 59 -22.72 -11.45 -2.37
N GLU A 60 -21.98 -10.33 -2.36
CA GLU A 60 -20.56 -10.31 -2.69
C GLU A 60 -19.70 -11.07 -1.68
N SER A 61 -20.03 -11.04 -0.39
CA SER A 61 -19.36 -11.81 0.66
C SER A 61 -19.50 -13.32 0.45
N SER A 62 -20.72 -13.77 0.10
CA SER A 62 -20.98 -15.17 -0.24
C SER A 62 -20.16 -15.61 -1.46
N ARG A 63 -20.08 -14.74 -2.47
CA ARG A 63 -19.32 -14.97 -3.70
C ARG A 63 -17.81 -14.98 -3.49
N VAL A 64 -17.30 -14.15 -2.57
CA VAL A 64 -15.90 -14.20 -2.12
C VAL A 64 -15.62 -15.52 -1.40
N GLY A 65 -16.51 -15.99 -0.53
CA GLY A 65 -16.38 -17.31 0.12
C GLY A 65 -16.32 -18.48 -0.88
N GLU A 66 -17.14 -18.44 -1.95
CA GLU A 66 -17.10 -19.42 -3.03
C GLU A 66 -15.78 -19.36 -3.83
N LEU A 67 -15.32 -18.16 -4.19
CA LEU A 67 -14.06 -17.98 -4.91
C LEU A 67 -12.85 -18.46 -4.12
N LEU A 68 -12.87 -18.25 -2.80
CA LEU A 68 -11.84 -18.77 -1.90
C LEU A 68 -11.88 -20.29 -1.78
N SER A 69 -13.08 -20.88 -1.73
CA SER A 69 -13.27 -22.34 -1.72
C SER A 69 -12.81 -23.01 -3.02
N SER A 70 -12.84 -22.28 -4.14
CA SER A 70 -12.36 -22.71 -5.46
C SER A 70 -10.89 -22.33 -5.74
N ASP A 71 -10.11 -21.93 -4.73
CA ASP A 71 -8.70 -21.50 -4.85
C ASP A 71 -8.48 -20.34 -5.85
N ASN A 72 -9.50 -19.49 -6.03
CA ASN A 72 -9.46 -18.34 -6.94
C ASN A 72 -9.19 -17.04 -6.15
N ILE A 73 -8.04 -17.03 -5.45
CA ILE A 73 -7.66 -16.00 -4.48
C ILE A 73 -7.59 -14.61 -5.12
N GLU A 74 -7.05 -14.49 -6.34
CA GLU A 74 -6.94 -13.20 -7.04
C GLU A 74 -8.30 -12.55 -7.31
N LYS A 75 -9.31 -13.35 -7.71
CA LYS A 75 -10.66 -12.82 -7.93
C LYS A 75 -11.36 -12.50 -6.62
N ALA A 76 -11.21 -13.34 -5.60
CA ALA A 76 -11.73 -13.06 -4.26
C ALA A 76 -11.19 -11.74 -3.71
N PHE A 77 -9.90 -11.49 -3.94
CA PHE A 77 -9.22 -10.26 -3.56
C PHE A 77 -9.76 -9.04 -4.32
N SER A 78 -9.82 -9.12 -5.65
CA SER A 78 -10.34 -8.05 -6.51
C SER A 78 -11.77 -7.67 -6.14
N LEU A 79 -12.61 -8.68 -5.85
CA LEU A 79 -14.01 -8.50 -5.46
C LEU A 79 -14.15 -7.87 -4.08
N THR A 80 -13.31 -8.29 -3.12
CA THR A 80 -13.26 -7.68 -1.78
C THR A 80 -12.82 -6.22 -1.86
N PHE A 81 -11.84 -5.92 -2.71
CA PHE A 81 -11.31 -4.57 -2.92
C PHE A 81 -12.34 -3.64 -3.58
N SER A 82 -13.02 -4.09 -4.63
CA SER A 82 -14.05 -3.28 -5.30
C SER A 82 -15.21 -2.95 -4.37
N SER A 83 -15.65 -3.94 -3.60
CA SER A 83 -16.76 -3.84 -2.66
C SER A 83 -16.44 -2.92 -1.47
N SER A 84 -15.25 -3.07 -0.89
CA SER A 84 -14.79 -2.19 0.20
C SER A 84 -14.56 -0.74 -0.23
N ARG A 85 -14.22 -0.49 -1.50
CA ARG A 85 -14.07 0.86 -2.06
C ARG A 85 -15.41 1.60 -2.14
N GLU A 86 -16.51 0.91 -2.43
CA GLU A 86 -17.86 1.50 -2.41
C GLU A 86 -18.21 2.02 -1.03
N VAL A 87 -17.96 1.21 0.02
CA VAL A 87 -18.19 1.61 1.41
C VAL A 87 -17.30 2.76 1.84
N THR A 88 -16.01 2.74 1.45
CA THR A 88 -15.07 3.83 1.74
C THR A 88 -15.58 5.16 1.17
N ASN A 89 -16.09 5.18 -0.06
CA ASN A 89 -16.64 6.39 -0.67
C ASN A 89 -17.90 6.91 0.02
N LEU A 90 -18.72 6.03 0.59
CA LEU A 90 -19.91 6.43 1.36
C LEU A 90 -19.50 7.07 2.68
N VAL A 91 -18.52 6.46 3.36
CA VAL A 91 -17.96 6.94 4.61
C VAL A 91 -17.30 8.31 4.46
N GLU A 92 -16.52 8.53 3.41
CA GLU A 92 -15.85 9.82 3.15
C GLU A 92 -16.84 10.97 2.95
N LYS A 93 -18.07 10.68 2.50
CA LYS A 93 -19.12 11.69 2.31
C LYS A 93 -19.72 12.18 3.62
N GLU A 94 -19.62 11.40 4.70
CA GLU A 94 -20.23 11.73 5.99
C GLU A 94 -19.48 12.84 6.76
N ARG A 95 -18.30 13.28 6.29
CA ARG A 95 -17.47 14.39 6.86
C ARG A 95 -17.49 14.42 8.40
N VAL A 96 -17.10 13.32 9.02
CA VAL A 96 -17.11 13.19 10.48
C VAL A 96 -15.85 13.85 11.05
N GLU A 97 -16.01 14.85 11.91
CA GLU A 97 -14.90 15.34 12.74
C GLU A 97 -14.48 14.25 13.72
N LEU A 98 -13.25 13.76 13.56
CA LEU A 98 -12.71 12.65 14.35
C LEU A 98 -12.10 13.19 15.64
N PRO A 99 -12.42 12.61 16.81
CA PRO A 99 -11.76 12.96 18.06
C PRO A 99 -10.23 12.72 17.99
N PRO A 100 -9.40 13.49 18.70
CA PRO A 100 -7.94 13.28 18.73
C PRO A 100 -7.51 11.87 19.20
N GLU A 101 -8.36 11.23 20.03
CA GLU A 101 -8.20 9.86 20.52
C GLU A 101 -8.36 8.80 19.41
N PHE A 102 -8.93 9.18 18.27
CA PHE A 102 -9.34 8.26 17.23
C PHE A 102 -8.17 7.55 16.57
N GLU A 103 -7.13 8.31 16.21
CA GLU A 103 -5.92 7.77 15.58
C GLU A 103 -5.23 6.77 16.51
N VAL A 104 -5.11 7.12 17.80
CA VAL A 104 -4.45 6.30 18.83
C VAL A 104 -5.24 5.02 19.10
N ARG A 105 -6.58 5.10 19.14
CA ARG A 105 -7.42 3.91 19.29
C ARG A 105 -7.28 2.97 18.09
N GLY A 106 -7.18 3.52 16.88
CA GLY A 106 -6.99 2.70 15.70
C GLY A 106 -5.61 2.03 15.60
N GLU A 107 -4.56 2.72 16.02
CA GLU A 107 -3.24 2.10 16.15
C GLU A 107 -3.24 0.94 17.18
N LEU A 108 -4.00 1.08 18.27
CA LEU A 108 -4.17 0.03 19.29
C LEU A 108 -4.94 -1.18 18.75
N ASP A 109 -6.09 -0.95 18.10
CA ASP A 109 -6.93 -2.02 17.54
C ASP A 109 -6.16 -2.84 16.49
N ARG A 110 -5.31 -2.17 15.69
CA ARG A 110 -4.41 -2.83 14.73
C ARG A 110 -3.42 -3.77 15.43
N LEU A 111 -2.79 -3.31 16.52
CA LEU A 111 -1.85 -4.09 17.28
C LEU A 111 -2.54 -5.30 17.95
N GLU A 112 -3.76 -5.10 18.49
CA GLU A 112 -4.60 -6.17 19.05
C GLU A 112 -4.94 -7.24 18.01
N PHE A 113 -5.28 -6.83 16.79
CA PHE A 113 -5.53 -7.74 15.69
C PHE A 113 -4.31 -8.60 15.35
N TYR A 114 -3.12 -8.00 15.18
CA TYR A 114 -1.93 -8.80 14.89
C TYR A 114 -1.56 -9.77 16.00
N VAL A 115 -1.76 -9.38 17.26
CA VAL A 115 -1.58 -10.28 18.40
C VAL A 115 -2.58 -11.44 18.37
N SER A 116 -3.85 -11.22 17.98
CA SER A 116 -4.83 -12.30 17.86
C SER A 116 -4.40 -13.37 16.85
N ILE A 117 -3.85 -12.95 15.70
CA ILE A 117 -3.31 -13.87 14.68
C ILE A 117 -2.11 -14.65 15.24
N LEU A 118 -1.16 -13.97 15.88
CA LEU A 118 0.02 -14.63 16.43
C LEU A 118 -0.34 -15.60 17.56
N ASN A 119 -1.35 -15.29 18.37
CA ASN A 119 -1.83 -16.17 19.43
C ASN A 119 -2.46 -17.46 18.86
N GLU A 120 -3.18 -17.37 17.74
CA GLU A 120 -3.69 -18.54 17.02
C GLU A 120 -2.57 -19.44 16.48
N THR A 121 -1.37 -18.89 16.24
CA THR A 121 -0.18 -19.66 15.82
C THR A 121 0.61 -20.29 16.98
N GLY A 122 0.16 -20.12 18.23
CA GLY A 122 0.79 -20.72 19.43
C GLY A 122 2.08 -20.03 19.89
N GLN A 123 2.36 -18.81 19.42
CA GLN A 123 3.51 -18.03 19.84
C GLN A 123 3.25 -17.28 21.16
N ASP A 124 4.27 -17.15 22.02
CA ASP A 124 4.16 -16.39 23.27
C ASP A 124 4.11 -14.88 23.00
N VAL A 125 2.89 -14.34 22.95
CA VAL A 125 2.60 -12.93 22.67
C VAL A 125 2.39 -12.08 23.91
N ASP A 126 2.57 -12.63 25.13
CA ASP A 126 2.38 -11.93 26.40
C ASP A 126 3.12 -10.58 26.50
N PRO A 127 4.37 -10.44 25.97
CA PRO A 127 5.08 -9.16 26.00
C PRO A 127 4.42 -8.04 25.19
N ILE A 128 3.62 -8.39 24.17
CA ILE A 128 2.87 -7.43 23.34
C ILE A 128 1.51 -7.16 23.99
N ILE A 129 0.84 -8.18 24.52
CA ILE A 129 -0.43 -8.05 25.28
C ILE A 129 -0.27 -7.05 26.41
N LYS A 130 0.87 -7.10 27.14
CA LYS A 130 1.14 -6.13 28.21
C LYS A 130 1.19 -4.68 27.71
N GLU A 131 1.78 -4.42 26.54
CA GLU A 131 1.81 -3.07 25.97
C GLU A 131 0.43 -2.62 25.50
N ILE A 132 -0.36 -3.54 24.94
CA ILE A 132 -1.77 -3.30 24.58
C ILE A 132 -2.56 -2.88 25.82
N ASP A 133 -2.44 -3.61 26.92
CA ASP A 133 -3.17 -3.31 28.16
C ASP A 133 -2.77 -1.95 28.76
N GLU A 134 -1.47 -1.62 28.73
CA GLU A 134 -0.97 -0.32 29.19
C GLU A 134 -1.40 0.84 28.26
N ALA A 135 -1.43 0.62 26.95
CA ALA A 135 -1.97 1.56 25.98
C ALA A 135 -3.48 1.81 26.19
N ARG A 136 -4.25 0.74 26.38
CA ARG A 136 -5.69 0.78 26.63
C ARG A 136 -6.03 1.51 27.94
N SER A 137 -5.22 1.28 28.98
CA SER A 137 -5.33 1.98 30.27
C SER A 137 -5.01 3.47 30.15
N SER A 138 -4.00 3.83 29.36
CA SER A 138 -3.61 5.23 29.11
C SER A 138 -4.65 5.97 28.28
N LEU A 139 -5.21 5.31 27.26
CA LEU A 139 -6.31 5.82 26.43
C LEU A 139 -7.58 6.09 27.27
N LYS A 140 -7.94 5.18 28.19
CA LYS A 140 -9.07 5.37 29.12
C LYS A 140 -8.89 6.59 30.04
N LYS A 141 -7.65 7.00 30.30
CA LYS A 141 -7.30 8.16 31.14
C LYS A 141 -7.15 9.46 30.32
N GLY A 142 -7.29 9.40 29.00
CA GLY A 142 -7.07 10.54 28.10
C GLY A 142 -5.60 10.89 27.85
N ASP A 143 -4.66 10.02 28.24
CA ASP A 143 -3.22 10.23 28.05
C ASP A 143 -2.78 9.64 26.70
N LEU A 144 -2.95 10.45 25.64
CA LEU A 144 -2.70 10.04 24.26
C LEU A 144 -1.22 9.77 23.97
N ASP A 145 -0.32 10.58 24.51
CA ASP A 145 1.12 10.42 24.28
C ASP A 145 1.64 9.13 24.91
N LYS A 146 1.17 8.83 26.12
CA LYS A 146 1.52 7.58 26.79
C LYS A 146 0.91 6.37 26.09
N ALA A 147 -0.34 6.47 25.61
CA ALA A 147 -0.96 5.42 24.81
C ALA A 147 -0.15 5.14 23.52
N ARG A 148 0.21 6.18 22.75
CA ARG A 148 1.06 6.04 21.55
C ARG A 148 2.43 5.43 21.87
N LYS A 149 3.03 5.78 23.01
CA LYS A 149 4.31 5.20 23.44
C LYS A 149 4.22 3.69 23.64
N HIS A 150 3.17 3.21 24.30
CA HIS A 150 2.95 1.78 24.53
C HIS A 150 2.62 1.04 23.24
N ILE A 151 1.79 1.63 22.37
CA ILE A 151 1.51 1.11 21.03
C ILE A 151 2.81 0.92 20.25
N LYS A 152 3.65 1.95 20.17
CA LYS A 152 4.94 1.88 19.46
C LYS A 152 5.88 0.83 20.04
N ASN A 153 5.87 0.61 21.36
CA ASN A 153 6.63 -0.46 21.99
C ASN A 153 6.09 -1.84 21.63
N GLY A 154 4.77 -1.99 21.59
CA GLY A 154 4.11 -3.20 21.12
C GLY A 154 4.43 -3.52 19.66
N GLU A 155 4.42 -2.52 18.77
CA GLU A 155 4.80 -2.66 17.36
C GLU A 155 6.27 -3.07 17.20
N LYS A 156 7.18 -2.48 17.98
CA LYS A 156 8.59 -2.90 17.98
C LYS A 156 8.76 -4.35 18.39
N LYS A 157 8.00 -4.79 19.39
CA LYS A 157 8.01 -6.20 19.84
C LYS A 157 7.38 -7.10 18.80
N LEU A 158 6.31 -6.68 18.13
CA LEU A 158 5.66 -7.41 17.05
C LEU A 158 6.64 -7.75 15.92
N ASN A 159 7.54 -6.83 15.57
CA ASN A 159 8.58 -7.07 14.56
C ASN A 159 9.52 -8.24 14.90
N LEU A 160 9.62 -8.65 16.17
CA LEU A 160 10.42 -9.80 16.59
C LEU A 160 9.73 -11.15 16.32
N TYR A 161 8.41 -11.12 16.11
CA TYR A 161 7.57 -12.30 15.85
C TYR A 161 7.24 -12.50 14.38
N ILE A 162 7.40 -11.45 13.56
CA ILE A 162 7.44 -11.59 12.12
C ILE A 162 8.70 -12.42 11.84
N PRO A 163 8.59 -13.68 11.39
CA PRO A 163 9.78 -14.43 11.01
C PRO A 163 10.51 -13.56 10.00
N GLU A 164 11.81 -13.35 10.17
CA GLU A 164 12.66 -13.05 9.03
C GLU A 164 12.36 -14.17 8.05
N ARG A 165 11.52 -13.89 7.05
CA ARG A 165 11.33 -14.82 5.95
C ARG A 165 12.68 -14.84 5.28
N SER A 166 13.53 -15.79 5.65
CA SER A 166 14.52 -16.29 4.74
C SER A 166 13.71 -16.73 3.53
N PHE A 167 13.77 -15.92 2.49
CA PHE A 167 13.23 -16.31 1.19
C PHE A 167 14.05 -17.56 0.83
N GLN A 168 13.50 -18.75 1.06
CA GLN A 168 14.17 -20.02 0.77
C GLN A 168 14.17 -20.18 -0.75
N GLY A 169 15.12 -19.52 -1.40
CA GLY A 169 15.43 -19.67 -2.81
C GLY A 169 16.92 -19.91 -2.97
N GLU A 170 17.28 -20.62 -4.04
CA GLU A 170 18.69 -20.75 -4.44
C GLU A 170 19.34 -19.36 -4.49
N PRO A 171 20.57 -19.17 -3.97
CA PRO A 171 21.26 -17.87 -3.94
C PRO A 171 21.22 -17.14 -5.28
N THR A 172 21.39 -17.87 -6.38
CA THR A 172 21.29 -17.36 -7.76
C THR A 172 19.91 -16.77 -8.07
N THR A 173 18.82 -17.35 -7.57
CA THR A 173 17.45 -16.84 -7.78
C THR A 173 17.22 -15.56 -6.98
N LEU A 174 17.69 -15.51 -5.74
CA LEU A 174 17.60 -14.31 -4.89
C LEU A 174 18.46 -13.17 -5.43
N PHE A 175 19.67 -13.48 -5.88
CA PHE A 175 20.57 -12.55 -6.56
C PHE A 175 19.88 -11.94 -7.79
N ASN A 176 19.34 -12.77 -8.69
CA ASN A 176 18.66 -12.30 -9.89
C ASN A 176 17.41 -11.44 -9.56
N LEU A 177 16.69 -11.80 -8.51
CA LEU A 177 15.54 -11.01 -8.05
C LEU A 177 15.98 -9.62 -7.56
N LEU A 178 17.00 -9.55 -6.72
CA LEU A 178 17.55 -8.28 -6.23
C LEU A 178 18.13 -7.45 -7.37
N LEU A 179 18.90 -8.06 -8.26
CA LEU A 179 19.47 -7.39 -9.42
C LEU A 179 18.38 -6.78 -10.32
N ARG A 180 17.24 -7.46 -10.49
CA ARG A 180 16.07 -6.90 -11.17
C ARG A 180 15.49 -5.69 -10.43
N LYS A 181 15.43 -5.70 -9.10
CA LYS A 181 14.95 -4.56 -8.29
C LYS A 181 15.88 -3.35 -8.38
N TYR A 182 17.19 -3.58 -8.34
CA TYR A 182 18.21 -2.56 -8.56
C TYR A 182 18.05 -1.93 -9.95
N ASN A 183 17.97 -2.76 -11.00
CA ASN A 183 17.72 -2.30 -12.38
C ASN A 183 16.43 -1.48 -12.52
N ALA A 184 15.32 -1.94 -11.92
CA ALA A 184 14.04 -1.22 -11.96
C ALA A 184 14.13 0.14 -11.27
N THR A 185 14.93 0.26 -10.21
CA THR A 185 15.15 1.53 -9.50
C THR A 185 16.00 2.48 -10.33
N ILE A 186 17.03 2.01 -11.05
CA ILE A 186 17.79 2.83 -12.00
C ILE A 186 16.89 3.34 -13.13
N LYS A 187 16.07 2.47 -13.72
CA LYS A 187 15.12 2.88 -14.77
C LYS A 187 14.20 3.99 -14.25
N TYR A 188 13.71 3.84 -13.02
CA TYR A 188 12.89 4.87 -12.37
C TYR A 188 13.66 6.18 -12.19
N ALA A 189 14.91 6.09 -11.75
CA ALA A 189 15.77 7.25 -11.54
C ALA A 189 15.98 8.04 -12.83
N ILE A 190 16.21 7.36 -13.95
CA ILE A 190 16.34 7.99 -15.26
C ILE A 190 15.02 8.67 -15.67
N GLN A 191 13.88 8.00 -15.50
CA GLN A 191 12.56 8.55 -15.84
C GLN A 191 12.23 9.81 -15.05
N VAL A 192 12.46 9.80 -13.74
CA VAL A 192 12.29 10.98 -12.87
C VAL A 192 13.30 12.05 -13.24
N GLY A 193 14.56 11.68 -13.49
CA GLY A 193 15.66 12.57 -13.79
C GLY A 193 15.43 13.48 -14.99
N VAL A 194 14.77 13.00 -16.05
CA VAL A 194 14.44 13.80 -17.24
C VAL A 194 13.58 15.03 -16.92
N ALA A 195 12.83 15.01 -15.82
CA ALA A 195 11.93 16.09 -15.41
C ALA A 195 12.50 16.98 -14.28
N LEU A 196 13.71 16.71 -13.81
CA LEU A 196 14.43 17.49 -12.80
C LEU A 196 15.21 18.65 -13.41
N ASN A 197 15.57 19.64 -12.59
CA ASN A 197 16.53 20.67 -13.01
C ASN A 197 17.98 20.14 -13.00
N GLU A 198 18.91 20.83 -13.67
CA GLU A 198 20.31 20.37 -13.80
C GLU A 198 20.99 20.09 -12.45
N SER A 199 20.71 20.89 -11.43
CA SER A 199 21.33 20.74 -10.10
C SER A 199 20.81 19.54 -9.31
N GLU A 200 19.51 19.24 -9.43
CA GLU A 200 18.87 18.06 -8.85
C GLU A 200 19.28 16.80 -9.59
N TYR A 201 19.32 16.86 -10.92
CA TYR A 201 19.75 15.77 -11.77
C TYR A 201 21.21 15.37 -11.50
N ALA A 202 22.13 16.32 -11.34
CA ALA A 202 23.54 16.02 -11.03
C ALA A 202 23.71 15.22 -9.73
N LYS A 203 22.93 15.55 -8.67
CA LYS A 203 22.94 14.80 -7.40
C LYS A 203 22.34 13.40 -7.56
N LEU A 204 21.33 13.27 -8.40
CA LEU A 204 20.70 11.98 -8.69
C LEU A 204 21.64 11.09 -9.51
N GLU A 205 22.36 11.67 -10.47
CA GLU A 205 23.32 10.97 -11.34
C GLU A 205 24.47 10.35 -10.53
N GLU A 206 25.03 11.06 -9.56
CA GLU A 206 26.06 10.51 -8.65
C GLU A 206 25.56 9.26 -7.90
N LYS A 207 24.29 9.28 -7.43
CA LYS A 207 23.68 8.14 -6.74
C LYS A 207 23.40 6.98 -7.69
N ILE A 208 22.97 7.28 -8.93
CA ILE A 208 22.78 6.26 -9.97
C ILE A 208 24.10 5.55 -10.26
N GLU A 209 25.20 6.30 -10.43
CA GLU A 209 26.51 5.71 -10.72
C GLU A 209 27.01 4.83 -9.56
N LYS A 210 26.80 5.24 -8.31
CA LYS A 210 27.09 4.39 -7.14
C LYS A 210 26.33 3.07 -7.15
N ILE A 211 25.03 3.11 -7.49
CA ILE A 211 24.21 1.88 -7.58
C ILE A 211 24.65 1.01 -8.75
N LYS A 212 24.99 1.60 -9.91
CA LYS A 212 25.55 0.87 -11.06
C LYS A 212 26.87 0.18 -10.73
N GLU A 213 27.74 0.84 -9.96
CA GLU A 213 29.01 0.25 -9.51
C GLU A 213 28.76 -0.97 -8.62
N ILE A 214 27.84 -0.87 -7.65
CA ILE A 214 27.45 -1.99 -6.77
C ILE A 214 26.91 -3.17 -7.61
N MET A 215 26.02 -2.89 -8.56
CA MET A 215 25.46 -3.92 -9.44
C MET A 215 26.54 -4.59 -10.28
N LYS A 216 27.42 -3.81 -10.91
CA LYS A 216 28.51 -4.34 -11.73
C LYS A 216 29.45 -5.22 -10.91
N ASN A 217 29.78 -4.81 -9.69
CA ASN A 217 30.59 -5.62 -8.78
C ASN A 217 29.89 -6.93 -8.40
N ALA A 218 28.57 -6.89 -8.17
CA ALA A 218 27.78 -8.09 -7.86
C ALA A 218 27.66 -9.02 -9.08
N GLU A 219 27.48 -8.48 -10.29
CA GLU A 219 27.49 -9.25 -11.55
C GLU A 219 28.84 -9.92 -11.80
N ASN A 220 29.97 -9.21 -11.60
CA ASN A 220 31.30 -9.80 -11.70
C ASN A 220 31.50 -10.97 -10.73
N LEU A 221 31.02 -10.85 -9.48
CA LEU A 221 31.07 -11.94 -8.50
C LEU A 221 30.25 -13.15 -8.95
N ALA A 222 29.06 -12.93 -9.53
CA ALA A 222 28.25 -14.02 -10.07
C ALA A 222 28.92 -14.69 -11.29
N GLU A 223 29.59 -13.94 -12.18
CA GLU A 223 30.37 -14.49 -13.30
C GLU A 223 31.54 -15.38 -12.82
N GLU A 224 32.09 -15.10 -11.64
CA GLU A 224 33.09 -15.92 -10.96
C GLU A 224 32.51 -17.17 -10.25
N ASN A 225 31.20 -17.43 -10.36
CA ASN A 225 30.43 -18.44 -9.62
C ASN A 225 30.37 -18.19 -8.09
N ARG A 226 30.46 -16.93 -7.68
CA ARG A 226 30.41 -16.49 -6.27
C ARG A 226 29.06 -15.86 -5.95
N ASP A 227 27.99 -16.61 -6.22
CA ASP A 227 26.59 -16.14 -6.15
C ASP A 227 26.17 -15.71 -4.74
N ILE A 228 26.74 -16.32 -3.69
CA ILE A 228 26.44 -15.95 -2.29
C ILE A 228 27.06 -14.59 -1.99
N GLU A 229 28.32 -14.36 -2.35
CA GLU A 229 28.96 -13.06 -2.16
C GLU A 229 28.32 -11.96 -3.01
N ALA A 230 27.90 -12.29 -4.24
CA ALA A 230 27.13 -11.40 -5.08
C ALA A 230 25.79 -11.00 -4.43
N LEU A 231 25.07 -11.98 -3.86
CA LEU A 231 23.83 -11.76 -3.12
C LEU A 231 24.05 -10.90 -1.88
N VAL A 232 25.05 -11.22 -1.05
CA VAL A 232 25.37 -10.48 0.17
C VAL A 232 25.72 -9.03 -0.15
N LEU A 233 26.50 -8.78 -1.21
CA LEU A 233 26.84 -7.43 -1.64
C LEU A 233 25.60 -6.59 -1.98
N LEU A 234 24.62 -7.18 -2.68
CA LEU A 234 23.36 -6.48 -2.97
C LEU A 234 22.50 -6.28 -1.71
N GLN A 235 22.51 -7.24 -0.78
CA GLN A 235 21.77 -7.15 0.49
C GLN A 235 22.32 -6.07 1.42
N GLU A 236 23.64 -6.01 1.61
CA GLU A 236 24.30 -5.01 2.45
C GLU A 236 24.08 -3.58 1.95
N ASN A 237 23.74 -3.41 0.66
CA ASN A 237 23.48 -2.11 0.05
C ASN A 237 21.98 -1.79 -0.15
N LEU A 238 21.07 -2.61 0.38
CA LEU A 238 19.62 -2.39 0.28
C LEU A 238 19.16 -1.05 0.87
N ASP A 239 19.80 -0.59 1.94
CA ASP A 239 19.48 0.70 2.55
C ASP A 239 19.76 1.86 1.58
N THR A 240 20.85 1.76 0.80
CA THR A 240 21.18 2.76 -0.23
C THR A 240 20.11 2.77 -1.33
N LEU A 241 19.68 1.58 -1.77
CA LEU A 241 18.62 1.45 -2.76
C LEU A 241 17.27 2.00 -2.25
N THR A 242 16.94 1.71 -1.00
CA THR A 242 15.70 2.14 -0.34
C THR A 242 15.67 3.66 -0.19
N TYR A 243 16.76 4.25 0.28
CA TYR A 243 16.90 5.70 0.38
C TYR A 243 16.75 6.39 -0.99
N LEU A 244 17.39 5.85 -2.03
CA LEU A 244 17.23 6.35 -3.39
C LEU A 244 15.77 6.27 -3.86
N GLN A 245 15.09 5.15 -3.60
CA GLN A 245 13.68 4.96 -3.98
C GLN A 245 12.75 5.94 -3.26
N GLU A 246 12.99 6.26 -1.99
CA GLU A 246 12.24 7.26 -1.24
C GLU A 246 12.42 8.66 -1.81
N GLU A 247 13.67 9.02 -2.16
CA GLU A 247 13.99 10.30 -2.76
C GLU A 247 13.36 10.44 -4.16
N LEU A 248 13.40 9.39 -4.97
CA LEU A 248 12.73 9.35 -6.27
C LEU A 248 11.21 9.52 -6.13
N ASN A 249 10.60 8.89 -5.12
CA ASN A 249 9.18 9.06 -4.83
C ASN A 249 8.83 10.50 -4.44
N HIS A 250 9.74 11.19 -3.75
CA HIS A 250 9.60 12.59 -3.39
C HIS A 250 9.66 13.48 -4.65
N TYR A 251 10.70 13.34 -5.46
CA TYR A 251 10.83 14.07 -6.73
C TYR A 251 9.65 13.84 -7.66
N HIS A 252 9.20 12.59 -7.83
CA HIS A 252 8.03 12.27 -8.65
C HIS A 252 6.79 13.01 -8.18
N ARG A 253 6.56 13.07 -6.86
CA ARG A 253 5.42 13.80 -6.29
C ARG A 253 5.50 15.29 -6.63
N GLU A 254 6.65 15.92 -6.46
CA GLU A 254 6.86 17.34 -6.75
C GLU A 254 6.68 17.65 -8.24
N ILE A 255 7.21 16.80 -9.12
CA ILE A 255 7.05 16.92 -10.58
C ILE A 255 5.56 16.85 -10.94
N ILE A 256 4.83 15.86 -10.44
CA ILE A 256 3.40 15.71 -10.74
C ILE A 256 2.60 16.87 -10.16
N GLU A 257 2.92 17.34 -8.96
CA GLU A 257 2.28 18.51 -8.35
C GLU A 257 2.47 19.77 -9.19
N ARG A 258 3.71 20.04 -9.63
CA ARG A 258 4.05 21.16 -10.52
C ARG A 258 3.27 21.06 -11.84
N LEU A 259 3.35 19.92 -12.52
CA LEU A 259 2.67 19.70 -13.80
C LEU A 259 1.14 19.79 -13.68
N PHE A 260 0.58 19.31 -12.57
CA PHE A 260 -0.85 19.38 -12.30
C PHE A 260 -1.31 20.82 -12.06
N ARG A 261 -0.53 21.63 -11.33
CA ARG A 261 -0.81 23.06 -11.12
C ARG A 261 -0.68 23.88 -12.40
N GLU A 262 0.31 23.57 -13.24
CA GLU A 262 0.53 24.25 -14.51
C GLU A 262 -0.58 23.95 -15.52
N ASN A 263 -0.90 22.67 -15.74
CA ASN A 263 -1.94 22.26 -16.68
C ASN A 263 -2.46 20.84 -16.41
N SER A 264 -3.33 20.71 -15.42
CA SER A 264 -3.95 19.44 -15.01
C SER A 264 -4.62 18.68 -16.17
N ARG A 265 -5.31 19.39 -17.07
CA ARG A 265 -5.99 18.77 -18.23
C ARG A 265 -4.99 18.14 -19.20
N LEU A 266 -3.90 18.85 -19.49
CA LEU A 266 -2.85 18.33 -20.38
C LEU A 266 -2.11 17.15 -19.72
N LEU A 267 -1.83 17.22 -18.42
CA LEU A 267 -1.21 16.12 -17.68
C LEU A 267 -2.07 14.85 -17.74
N ILE A 268 -3.37 14.98 -17.47
CA ILE A 268 -4.31 13.85 -17.58
C ILE A 268 -4.26 13.25 -18.99
N LEU A 269 -4.37 14.08 -20.03
CA LEU A 269 -4.33 13.61 -21.42
C LEU A 269 -3.03 12.86 -21.74
N LYS A 270 -1.88 13.36 -21.27
CA LYS A 270 -0.58 12.68 -21.44
C LYS A 270 -0.57 11.31 -20.76
N LEU A 271 -1.06 11.23 -19.53
CA LEU A 271 -1.15 9.96 -18.79
C LEU A 271 -2.11 8.97 -19.47
N GLU A 272 -3.21 9.44 -20.06
CA GLU A 272 -4.11 8.57 -20.83
C GLU A 272 -3.47 8.02 -22.10
N ILE A 273 -2.62 8.81 -22.76
CA ILE A 273 -1.84 8.34 -23.93
C ILE A 273 -0.89 7.23 -23.48
N VAL A 274 -0.20 7.40 -22.35
CA VAL A 274 0.66 6.37 -21.76
C VAL A 274 -0.16 5.12 -21.42
N ALA A 275 -1.29 5.26 -20.72
CA ALA A 275 -2.17 4.14 -20.40
C ALA A 275 -2.60 3.36 -21.65
N LYS A 276 -2.95 4.05 -22.74
CA LYS A 276 -3.31 3.41 -24.02
C LYS A 276 -2.18 2.59 -24.63
N GLN A 277 -0.91 2.99 -24.46
CA GLN A 277 0.24 2.24 -24.97
C GLN A 277 0.38 0.87 -24.31
N TYR A 278 0.00 0.73 -23.05
CA TYR A 278 0.17 -0.49 -22.25
C TYR A 278 -1.11 -1.33 -22.08
N LYS A 279 -2.23 -0.94 -22.71
CA LYS A 279 -3.53 -1.59 -22.53
C LYS A 279 -3.57 -3.07 -22.95
N GLY A 280 -2.66 -3.50 -23.82
CA GLY A 280 -2.50 -4.90 -24.25
C GLY A 280 -1.45 -5.69 -23.47
N GLY A 281 -0.87 -5.12 -22.41
CA GLY A 281 0.23 -5.69 -21.65
C GLY A 281 -0.17 -6.80 -20.67
N LYS A 282 0.83 -7.35 -19.98
CA LYS A 282 0.66 -8.34 -18.90
C LYS A 282 0.00 -7.71 -17.66
N LEU A 283 0.23 -6.42 -17.44
CA LEU A 283 -0.26 -5.62 -16.32
C LEU A 283 -1.49 -4.78 -16.69
N ARG A 284 -2.29 -5.24 -17.68
CA ARG A 284 -3.48 -4.51 -18.17
C ARG A 284 -4.43 -4.08 -17.05
N GLU A 285 -4.56 -4.86 -15.99
CA GLU A 285 -5.48 -4.57 -14.88
C GLU A 285 -5.04 -3.33 -14.10
N LEU A 286 -3.73 -3.15 -13.90
CA LEU A 286 -3.18 -1.93 -13.33
C LEU A 286 -3.39 -0.73 -14.25
N VAL A 287 -3.27 -0.94 -15.57
CA VAL A 287 -3.54 0.09 -16.57
C VAL A 287 -5.02 0.51 -16.56
N ASP A 288 -5.94 -0.43 -16.37
CA ASP A 288 -7.37 -0.16 -16.27
C ASP A 288 -7.69 0.63 -14.99
N VAL A 289 -7.08 0.29 -13.85
CA VAL A 289 -7.19 1.08 -12.61
C VAL A 289 -6.68 2.51 -12.80
N ALA A 290 -5.51 2.67 -13.42
CA ALA A 290 -4.96 4.00 -13.69
C ALA A 290 -5.85 4.80 -14.65
N SER A 291 -6.39 4.17 -15.69
CA SER A 291 -7.31 4.80 -16.64
C SER A 291 -8.60 5.27 -15.96
N PHE A 292 -9.18 4.42 -15.11
CA PHE A 292 -10.36 4.76 -14.33
C PHE A 292 -10.11 5.95 -13.40
N ASP A 293 -8.94 6.01 -12.75
CA ASP A 293 -8.58 7.15 -11.91
C ASP A 293 -8.39 8.45 -12.69
N LEU A 294 -7.87 8.38 -13.91
CA LEU A 294 -7.75 9.54 -14.80
C LEU A 294 -9.13 10.05 -15.25
N ASP A 295 -10.07 9.15 -15.55
CA ASP A 295 -11.45 9.51 -15.88
C ASP A 295 -12.16 10.17 -14.69
N LEU A 296 -12.02 9.61 -13.49
CA LEU A 296 -12.55 10.22 -12.26
C LEU A 296 -11.88 11.57 -11.96
N ALA A 297 -10.57 11.71 -12.21
CA ALA A 297 -9.87 12.98 -12.02
C ALA A 297 -10.41 14.08 -12.95
N LYS A 298 -10.81 13.75 -14.18
CA LYS A 298 -11.48 14.70 -15.07
C LYS A 298 -12.80 15.18 -14.49
N GLU A 299 -13.58 14.26 -13.94
CA GLU A 299 -14.87 14.58 -13.33
C GLU A 299 -14.70 15.43 -12.06
N ASP A 300 -13.74 15.07 -11.21
CA ASP A 300 -13.40 15.85 -10.02
C ASP A 300 -12.94 17.27 -10.38
N LEU A 301 -12.18 17.45 -11.46
CA LEU A 301 -11.84 18.79 -11.97
C LEU A 301 -13.07 19.57 -12.45
N ARG A 302 -14.05 18.93 -13.09
CA ARG A 302 -15.31 19.58 -13.51
C ARG A 302 -16.14 20.02 -12.30
N LEU A 303 -16.08 19.26 -11.22
CA LEU A 303 -16.76 19.54 -9.95
C LEU A 303 -15.95 20.46 -9.01
N ASN A 304 -14.83 21.03 -9.46
CA ASN A 304 -13.91 21.87 -8.67
C ASN A 304 -13.31 21.17 -7.43
N ARG A 305 -13.13 19.84 -7.47
CA ARG A 305 -12.49 19.02 -6.41
C ARG A 305 -11.01 18.80 -6.71
N THR A 306 -10.27 19.89 -6.81
CA THR A 306 -8.88 19.91 -7.32
C THR A 306 -7.92 19.03 -6.53
N GLU A 307 -8.05 18.98 -5.21
CA GLU A 307 -7.20 18.15 -4.33
C GLU A 307 -7.43 16.66 -4.58
N ILE A 308 -8.68 16.24 -4.73
CA ILE A 308 -9.05 14.85 -5.02
C ILE A 308 -8.56 14.44 -6.41
N ALA A 309 -8.76 15.32 -7.40
CA ALA A 309 -8.25 15.11 -8.75
C ALA A 309 -6.72 14.96 -8.77
N TYR A 310 -6.00 15.78 -8.00
CA TYR A 310 -4.54 15.67 -7.86
C TYR A 310 -4.13 14.31 -7.29
N LEU A 311 -4.77 13.84 -6.22
CA LEU A 311 -4.45 12.53 -5.61
C LEU A 311 -4.70 11.37 -6.58
N ARG A 312 -5.77 11.44 -7.37
CA ARG A 312 -6.05 10.44 -8.43
C ARG A 312 -5.00 10.47 -9.53
N VAL A 313 -4.62 11.65 -10.01
CA VAL A 313 -3.55 11.81 -11.01
C VAL A 313 -2.21 11.31 -10.48
N LEU A 314 -1.88 11.60 -9.22
CA LEU A 314 -0.65 11.11 -8.59
C LEU A 314 -0.66 9.58 -8.52
N ARG A 315 -1.76 8.96 -8.09
CA ARG A 315 -1.89 7.51 -8.06
C ARG A 315 -1.80 6.88 -9.44
N ALA A 316 -2.56 7.38 -10.41
CA ALA A 316 -2.51 6.90 -11.79
C ALA A 316 -1.11 7.03 -12.39
N SER A 317 -0.41 8.14 -12.14
CA SER A 317 0.97 8.35 -12.62
C SER A 317 1.94 7.32 -12.05
N LYS A 318 1.82 6.97 -10.76
CA LYS A 318 2.67 5.94 -10.12
C LYS A 318 2.41 4.55 -10.68
N ILE A 319 1.14 4.22 -10.92
CA ILE A 319 0.77 2.93 -11.52
C ILE A 319 1.33 2.83 -12.94
N LEU A 320 1.13 3.86 -13.77
CA LEU A 320 1.61 3.87 -15.15
C LEU A 320 3.13 3.87 -15.23
N ASP A 321 3.81 4.55 -14.32
CA ASP A 321 5.26 4.51 -14.19
C ASP A 321 5.77 3.10 -13.86
N TYR A 322 5.14 2.43 -12.87
CA TYR A 322 5.46 1.04 -12.55
C TYR A 322 5.25 0.10 -13.75
N VAL A 323 4.11 0.21 -14.44
CA VAL A 323 3.83 -0.58 -15.65
C VAL A 323 4.89 -0.33 -16.73
N ALA A 324 5.26 0.93 -16.96
CA ALA A 324 6.30 1.29 -17.91
C ALA A 324 7.68 0.71 -17.53
N ARG A 325 7.99 0.54 -16.24
CA ARG A 325 9.26 -0.08 -15.79
C ARG A 325 9.29 -1.59 -15.98
N GLU A 326 8.17 -2.26 -15.71
CA GLU A 326 8.07 -3.72 -15.78
C GLU A 326 7.85 -4.23 -17.22
N GLU A 327 7.17 -3.45 -18.06
CA GLU A 327 6.84 -3.84 -19.45
C GLU A 327 7.59 -3.05 -20.51
N GLY A 328 8.10 -1.88 -20.17
CA GLY A 328 8.88 -1.05 -21.08
C GLY A 328 10.18 -1.76 -21.47
N ARG A 329 10.29 -2.02 -22.78
CA ARG A 329 11.51 -2.53 -23.41
C ARG A 329 12.64 -1.51 -23.30
#